data_AF-A0A954LJE1-F1
#
_entry.id   AF-A0A954LJE1-F1
#
_cell.length_a   1.000
_cell.length_b   1.000
_cell.length_c   1.000
_cell.angle_alpha   90.00
_cell.angle_beta   90.00
_cell.angle_gamma   90.00
#
_symmetry.space_group_name_H-M   'P 1'
#
loop_
_entity.id
_entity.type
_entity.pdbx_description
1 polymer ?
#
loop_
_entity_poly.entity_id
_entity_poly.type
_entity_poly.pdbx_seq_one_letter_code
_entity_poly.pdbx_strand_id
1 'polypeptide(L)'
;MPLTDPFIQAIADDPYDDVPRLVFADWLEEQGETERAELIRVQCELEPMRDLYEIERATELHKREEELLREYKDAWLAIPKSYKSHFSWHNVSIEFRRGFPDLFLIPTRTFLEIGSKVLKRFPTIRRLVLFRVHGYGQRLAECKALQHVPELELACWYSDEDAEAIATSPHLSQLQVLELWLGRRGALHNSQLCRIMGASEAWPQLRELTVLNPDGLNEKSRRRLAKVANQAAGREVAVYRRGYPELFPFAADFWYTFPGYLPDGRMAMAAEDHSTDPPSLCVITFNKRGVQTKDTFYVSLPD
;
A
#
# COMPACT_ATOMS: atom_id res chain seq x y z
N MET A 1 5.19 23.99 3.02
CA MET A 1 4.16 24.87 2.45
C MET A 1 2.98 24.94 3.42
N PRO A 2 2.65 26.11 4.02
CA PRO A 2 1.34 26.32 4.63
C PRO A 2 0.38 26.74 3.49
N LEU A 3 -0.07 25.75 2.71
CA LEU A 3 -1.04 25.98 1.63
C LEU A 3 -2.44 26.01 2.24
N THR A 4 -3.09 27.17 2.16
CA THR A 4 -4.55 27.36 2.16
C THR A 4 -5.37 26.30 2.93
N ASP A 5 -5.41 26.47 4.25
CA ASP A 5 -6.15 25.65 5.23
C ASP A 5 -7.54 25.16 4.76
N PRO A 6 -8.40 26.01 4.14
CA PRO A 6 -9.76 25.59 3.80
C PRO A 6 -9.85 24.54 2.69
N PHE A 7 -9.01 24.63 1.64
CA PHE A 7 -9.05 23.67 0.54
C PHE A 7 -8.57 22.30 0.99
N ILE A 8 -7.44 22.27 1.70
CA ILE A 8 -6.86 21.03 2.21
C ILE A 8 -7.81 20.39 3.24
N GLN A 9 -8.45 21.19 4.10
CA GLN A 9 -9.44 20.69 5.03
C GLN A 9 -10.65 20.09 4.31
N ALA A 10 -11.21 20.77 3.30
CA ALA A 10 -12.34 20.24 2.52
C ALA A 10 -11.99 18.91 1.82
N ILE A 11 -10.77 18.79 1.30
CA ILE A 11 -10.27 17.57 0.65
C ILE A 11 -10.04 16.43 1.65
N ALA A 12 -9.63 16.76 2.89
CA ALA A 12 -9.44 15.80 3.97
C ALA A 12 -10.78 15.34 4.59
N ASP A 13 -11.78 16.24 4.65
CA ASP A 13 -13.11 15.95 5.17
C ASP A 13 -13.90 15.01 4.23
N ASP A 14 -13.72 15.13 2.91
CA ASP A 14 -14.25 14.19 1.91
C ASP A 14 -13.14 13.64 0.98
N PRO A 15 -12.47 12.54 1.37
CA PRO A 15 -11.33 12.03 0.63
C PRO A 15 -11.68 11.33 -0.69
N TYR A 16 -12.97 11.08 -0.97
CA TYR A 16 -13.41 10.42 -2.20
C TYR A 16 -14.09 11.37 -3.19
N ASP A 17 -14.47 12.58 -2.77
CA ASP A 17 -15.05 13.60 -3.66
C ASP A 17 -13.96 14.33 -4.48
N ASP A 18 -14.05 14.24 -5.80
CA ASP A 18 -13.12 14.92 -6.69
C ASP A 18 -13.43 16.42 -6.82
N VAL A 19 -14.64 16.89 -6.48
CA VAL A 19 -15.04 18.30 -6.61
C VAL A 19 -14.11 19.27 -5.88
N PRO A 20 -13.84 19.14 -4.56
CA PRO A 20 -12.94 20.06 -3.87
C PRO A 20 -11.51 20.00 -4.42
N ARG A 21 -11.10 18.86 -5.01
CA ARG A 21 -9.78 18.67 -5.61
C ARG A 21 -9.68 19.44 -6.94
N LEU A 22 -10.69 19.33 -7.79
CA LEU A 22 -10.74 20.02 -9.08
C LEU A 22 -10.83 21.54 -8.90
N VAL A 23 -11.63 22.03 -7.93
CA VAL A 23 -11.66 23.46 -7.58
C VAL A 23 -10.28 23.95 -7.13
N PHE A 24 -9.56 23.14 -6.33
CA PHE A 24 -8.20 23.48 -5.93
C PHE A 24 -7.21 23.45 -7.09
N ALA A 25 -7.39 22.56 -8.07
CA ALA A 25 -6.59 22.53 -9.29
C ALA A 25 -6.78 23.82 -10.11
N ASP A 26 -8.01 24.30 -10.27
CA ASP A 26 -8.29 25.57 -10.95
C ASP A 26 -7.58 26.74 -10.24
N TRP A 27 -7.68 26.79 -8.91
CA TRP A 27 -6.97 27.80 -8.12
C TRP A 27 -5.45 27.71 -8.28
N LEU A 28 -4.87 26.50 -8.26
CA LEU A 28 -3.42 26.31 -8.46
C LEU A 28 -2.96 26.82 -9.83
N GLU A 29 -3.72 26.54 -10.87
CA GLU A 29 -3.44 27.02 -12.22
C GLU A 29 -3.47 28.55 -12.31
N GLU A 30 -4.42 29.20 -11.65
CA GLU A 30 -4.46 30.66 -11.51
C GLU A 30 -3.24 31.23 -10.77
N GLN A 31 -2.65 30.46 -9.85
CA GLN A 31 -1.42 30.83 -9.14
C GLN A 31 -0.13 30.47 -9.93
N GLY A 32 -0.26 29.90 -11.13
CA GLY A 32 0.88 29.46 -11.94
C GLY A 32 1.48 28.11 -11.51
N GLU A 33 0.83 27.36 -10.63
CA GLU A 33 1.22 26.00 -10.20
C GLU A 33 0.61 24.95 -11.15
N THR A 34 0.87 25.11 -12.45
CA THR A 34 0.23 24.38 -13.55
C THR A 34 0.42 22.86 -13.46
N GLU A 35 1.61 22.40 -13.14
CA GLU A 35 1.95 20.96 -13.10
C GLU A 35 1.29 20.26 -11.91
N ARG A 36 1.07 21.01 -10.82
CA ARG A 36 0.36 20.48 -9.66
C ARG A 36 -1.14 20.41 -9.90
N ALA A 37 -1.71 21.42 -10.58
CA ALA A 37 -3.09 21.38 -11.04
C ALA A 37 -3.31 20.22 -12.02
N GLU A 38 -2.37 20.02 -12.94
CA GLU A 38 -2.41 18.93 -13.92
C GLU A 38 -2.37 17.56 -13.24
N LEU A 39 -1.47 17.32 -12.27
CA LEU A 39 -1.44 16.05 -11.52
C LEU A 39 -2.80 15.75 -10.89
N ILE A 40 -3.45 16.74 -10.26
CA ILE A 40 -4.76 16.54 -9.65
C ILE A 40 -5.76 16.05 -10.70
N ARG A 41 -5.86 16.74 -11.84
CA ARG A 41 -6.82 16.38 -12.91
C ARG A 41 -6.52 15.00 -13.50
N VAL A 42 -5.25 14.71 -13.80
CA VAL A 42 -4.78 13.40 -14.30
C VAL A 42 -5.17 12.29 -13.34
N GLN A 43 -4.85 12.44 -12.05
CA GLN A 43 -5.12 11.39 -11.08
C GLN A 43 -6.62 11.24 -10.74
N CYS A 44 -7.42 12.32 -10.76
CA CYS A 44 -8.88 12.23 -10.61
C CYS A 44 -9.52 11.49 -11.79
N GLU A 45 -9.10 11.80 -13.03
CA GLU A 45 -9.58 11.11 -14.23
C GLU A 45 -9.16 9.63 -14.24
N LEU A 46 -7.93 9.33 -13.79
CA LEU A 46 -7.38 7.98 -13.77
C LEU A 46 -8.06 7.08 -12.73
N GLU A 47 -8.44 7.60 -11.56
CA GLU A 47 -8.89 6.80 -10.43
C GLU A 47 -10.02 5.79 -10.72
N PRO A 48 -11.10 6.10 -11.46
CA PRO A 48 -12.15 5.12 -11.77
C PRO A 48 -11.71 3.99 -12.72
N MET A 49 -10.58 4.14 -13.42
CA MET A 49 -10.09 3.19 -14.43
C MET A 49 -8.63 2.76 -14.20
N ARG A 50 -8.08 3.06 -13.03
CA ARG A 50 -6.65 2.91 -12.75
C ARG A 50 -6.13 1.50 -12.99
N ASP A 51 -6.94 0.49 -12.65
CA ASP A 51 -6.53 -0.92 -12.76
C ASP A 51 -6.91 -1.54 -14.13
N LEU A 52 -7.50 -0.76 -15.05
CA LEU A 52 -7.95 -1.20 -16.37
C LEU A 52 -6.93 -0.80 -17.45
N TYR A 53 -5.75 -1.41 -17.40
CA TYR A 53 -4.63 -1.11 -18.29
C TYR A 53 -4.91 -1.36 -19.78
N GLU A 54 -5.93 -2.16 -20.10
CA GLU A 54 -6.41 -2.36 -21.48
C GLU A 54 -7.06 -1.12 -22.09
N ILE A 55 -7.41 -0.12 -21.27
CA ILE A 55 -7.96 1.15 -21.73
C ILE A 55 -6.79 2.07 -22.13
N GLU A 56 -6.75 2.46 -23.40
CA GLU A 56 -5.72 3.37 -23.95
C GLU A 56 -5.60 4.66 -23.12
N ARG A 57 -6.74 5.26 -22.75
CA ARG A 57 -6.78 6.46 -21.90
C ARG A 57 -6.16 6.22 -20.52
N ALA A 58 -6.38 5.07 -19.90
CA ALA A 58 -5.76 4.74 -18.61
C ALA A 58 -4.23 4.64 -18.76
N THR A 59 -3.75 4.02 -19.83
CA THR A 59 -2.32 3.94 -20.15
C THR A 59 -1.69 5.32 -20.37
N GLU A 60 -2.34 6.21 -21.12
CA GLU A 60 -1.89 7.59 -21.30
C GLU A 60 -1.79 8.36 -19.98
N LEU A 61 -2.83 8.25 -19.13
CA LEU A 61 -2.89 8.93 -17.84
C LEU A 61 -1.84 8.39 -16.86
N HIS A 62 -1.59 7.07 -16.83
CA HIS A 62 -0.50 6.48 -16.06
C HIS A 62 0.86 7.02 -16.49
N LYS A 63 1.11 7.07 -17.80
CA LYS A 63 2.36 7.63 -18.33
C LYS A 63 2.53 9.09 -17.90
N ARG A 64 1.46 9.90 -18.00
CA ARG A 64 1.52 11.32 -17.61
C ARG A 64 1.70 11.50 -16.10
N GLU A 65 1.03 10.69 -15.29
CA GLU A 65 1.21 10.62 -13.84
C GLU A 65 2.67 10.32 -13.49
N GLU A 66 3.28 9.33 -14.15
CA GLU A 66 4.67 8.95 -13.91
C GLU A 66 5.63 10.10 -14.25
N GLU A 67 5.46 10.76 -15.40
CA GLU A 67 6.26 11.92 -15.80
C GLU A 67 6.20 13.04 -14.75
N LEU A 68 4.99 13.41 -14.30
CA LEU A 68 4.78 14.46 -13.32
C LEU A 68 5.38 14.08 -11.95
N LEU A 69 5.17 12.86 -11.48
CA LEU A 69 5.69 12.41 -10.19
C LEU A 69 7.21 12.23 -10.22
N ARG A 70 7.78 11.80 -11.34
CA ARG A 70 9.24 11.67 -11.46
C ARG A 70 9.94 13.03 -11.31
N GLU A 71 9.39 14.07 -11.93
CA GLU A 71 10.00 15.40 -11.93
C GLU A 71 9.69 16.19 -10.64
N TYR A 72 8.44 16.18 -10.17
CA TYR A 72 7.98 17.16 -9.19
C TYR A 72 7.68 16.60 -7.79
N LYS A 73 7.59 15.28 -7.60
CA LYS A 73 7.19 14.66 -6.32
C LYS A 73 8.03 15.11 -5.14
N ASP A 74 9.35 15.14 -5.30
CA ASP A 74 10.29 15.54 -4.25
C ASP A 74 10.09 17.00 -3.83
N ALA A 75 9.83 17.89 -4.80
CA ALA A 75 9.56 19.30 -4.56
C ALA A 75 8.22 19.49 -3.84
N TRP A 76 7.16 18.78 -4.26
CA TRP A 76 5.82 18.87 -3.66
C TRP A 76 5.78 18.32 -2.24
N LEU A 77 6.43 17.18 -2.00
CA LEU A 77 6.54 16.63 -0.64
C LEU A 77 7.36 17.55 0.25
N ALA A 78 8.41 18.17 -0.29
CA ALA A 78 9.34 19.05 0.42
C ALA A 78 9.83 18.39 1.73
N ILE A 79 10.16 17.09 1.67
CA ILE A 79 10.60 16.32 2.84
C ILE A 79 11.91 16.94 3.37
N PRO A 80 11.94 17.37 4.65
CA PRO A 80 13.16 17.90 5.25
C PRO A 80 14.33 16.93 5.09
N LYS A 81 15.52 17.46 4.78
CA LYS A 81 16.74 16.66 4.62
C LYS A 81 17.00 15.72 5.80
N SER A 82 16.64 16.14 7.03
CA SER A 82 16.75 15.32 8.25
C SER A 82 15.93 14.03 8.23
N TYR A 83 14.87 13.95 7.42
CA TYR A 83 14.07 12.75 7.27
C TYR A 83 14.46 11.92 6.04
N LYS A 84 15.25 12.46 5.08
CA LYS A 84 15.58 11.76 3.83
C LYS A 84 16.24 10.40 4.04
N SER A 85 17.00 10.21 5.13
CA SER A 85 17.59 8.90 5.46
C SER A 85 16.54 7.82 5.78
N HIS A 86 15.32 8.20 6.15
CA HIS A 86 14.21 7.27 6.34
C HIS A 86 13.49 6.93 5.03
N PHE A 87 13.46 7.86 4.07
CA PHE A 87 12.82 7.70 2.76
C PHE A 87 13.76 6.99 1.79
N SER A 88 13.74 5.65 1.84
CA SER A 88 14.25 4.78 0.79
C SER A 88 13.13 3.88 0.28
N TRP A 89 13.26 3.40 -0.95
CA TRP A 89 12.23 2.59 -1.61
C TRP A 89 11.87 1.30 -0.86
N HIS A 90 12.77 0.78 -0.01
CA HIS A 90 12.52 -0.38 0.86
C HIS A 90 11.97 -0.05 2.25
N ASN A 91 11.78 1.22 2.57
CA ASN A 91 11.55 1.64 3.95
C ASN A 91 10.36 2.57 4.09
N VAL A 92 10.37 3.76 3.47
CA VAL A 92 9.28 4.72 3.62
C VAL A 92 8.88 5.26 2.26
N SER A 93 7.61 5.10 1.90
CA SER A 93 7.05 5.63 0.66
C SER A 93 5.76 6.42 0.95
N ILE A 94 5.58 7.48 0.17
CA ILE A 94 4.32 8.21 0.06
C ILE A 94 3.87 8.10 -1.39
N GLU A 95 2.65 7.63 -1.59
CA GLU A 95 2.02 7.59 -2.90
C GLU A 95 1.03 8.74 -3.03
N PHE A 96 0.97 9.29 -4.22
CA PHE A 96 0.00 10.32 -4.57
C PHE A 96 -1.23 9.65 -5.17
N ARG A 97 -2.42 10.01 -4.68
CA ARG A 97 -3.70 9.72 -5.34
C ARG A 97 -4.49 11.01 -5.44
N ARG A 98 -5.19 11.18 -6.56
CA ARG A 98 -6.00 12.38 -6.86
C ARG A 98 -5.27 13.71 -6.61
N GLY A 99 -3.96 13.75 -6.83
CA GLY A 99 -3.07 14.89 -6.70
C GLY A 99 -2.48 15.15 -5.31
N PHE A 100 -2.72 14.29 -4.32
CA PHE A 100 -2.27 14.49 -2.94
C PHE A 100 -1.58 13.27 -2.37
N PRO A 101 -0.66 13.44 -1.40
CA PRO A 101 -0.23 12.37 -0.50
C PRO A 101 -1.46 11.66 0.12
N ASP A 102 -1.64 10.39 -0.22
CA ASP A 102 -2.85 9.64 0.12
C ASP A 102 -2.52 8.32 0.84
N LEU A 103 -1.49 7.60 0.38
CA LEU A 103 -1.00 6.39 1.02
C LEU A 103 0.38 6.62 1.61
N PHE A 104 0.56 6.25 2.87
CA PHE A 104 1.83 6.33 3.58
C PHE A 104 2.27 4.95 4.09
N LEU A 105 3.30 4.39 3.47
CA LEU A 105 3.88 3.11 3.85
C LEU A 105 5.16 3.34 4.65
N ILE A 106 5.25 2.73 5.84
CA ILE A 106 6.29 3.03 6.81
C ILE A 106 6.49 1.88 7.81
N PRO A 107 7.73 1.58 8.27
CA PRO A 107 7.92 0.60 9.33
C PRO A 107 7.37 1.14 10.63
N THR A 108 6.72 0.27 11.40
CA THR A 108 6.04 0.61 12.67
C THR A 108 6.93 1.42 13.61
N ARG A 109 8.19 1.01 13.79
CA ARG A 109 9.15 1.73 14.62
C ARG A 109 9.34 3.18 14.17
N THR A 110 9.54 3.40 12.87
CA THR A 110 9.77 4.73 12.31
C THR A 110 8.48 5.56 12.38
N PHE A 111 7.32 4.96 12.17
CA PHE A 111 6.04 5.65 12.37
C PHE A 111 5.89 6.18 13.80
N LEU A 112 6.24 5.38 14.81
CA LEU A 112 6.19 5.81 16.21
C LEU A 112 7.17 6.97 16.53
N GLU A 113 8.21 7.17 15.71
CA GLU A 113 9.20 8.24 15.87
C GLU A 113 8.80 9.53 15.14
N ILE A 114 8.29 9.43 13.90
CA ILE A 114 8.03 10.60 13.02
C ILE A 114 6.60 10.71 12.49
N GLY A 115 5.78 9.67 12.61
CA GLY A 115 4.48 9.53 11.94
C GLY A 115 3.51 10.67 12.23
N SER A 116 3.40 11.10 13.49
CA SER A 116 2.55 12.25 13.89
C SER A 116 2.89 13.53 13.13
N LYS A 117 4.19 13.79 12.89
CA LYS A 117 4.63 14.98 12.15
C LYS A 117 4.31 14.86 10.66
N VAL A 118 4.42 13.66 10.10
CA VAL A 118 4.10 13.39 8.69
C VAL A 118 2.60 13.52 8.45
N LEU A 119 1.77 12.89 9.28
CA LEU A 119 0.30 12.99 9.17
C LEU A 119 -0.19 14.43 9.35
N LYS A 120 0.39 15.19 10.29
CA LYS A 120 0.08 16.63 10.43
C LYS A 120 0.48 17.46 9.21
N ARG A 121 1.56 17.07 8.52
CA ARG A 121 2.05 17.76 7.32
C ARG A 121 1.20 17.45 6.09
N PHE A 122 0.62 16.25 6.04
CA PHE A 122 -0.15 15.69 4.94
C PHE A 122 -1.49 15.14 5.46
N PRO A 123 -2.44 16.03 5.79
CA PRO A 123 -3.73 15.63 6.38
C PRO A 123 -4.62 14.85 5.40
N THR A 124 -4.28 14.82 4.11
CA THR A 124 -4.96 14.04 3.07
C THR A 124 -4.58 12.57 3.05
N ILE A 125 -3.59 12.14 3.86
CA ILE A 125 -3.22 10.72 3.96
C ILE A 125 -4.42 9.95 4.51
N ARG A 126 -5.04 9.17 3.64
CA ARG A 126 -6.19 8.32 3.93
C ARG A 126 -5.74 6.94 4.39
N ARG A 127 -4.71 6.38 3.76
CA ARG A 127 -4.22 5.02 4.05
C ARG A 127 -2.85 5.03 4.70
N LEU A 128 -2.75 4.45 5.89
CA LEU A 128 -1.49 4.15 6.55
C LEU A 128 -1.17 2.65 6.40
N VAL A 129 -0.04 2.32 5.80
CA VAL A 129 0.44 0.95 5.68
C VAL A 129 1.60 0.75 6.66
N LEU A 130 1.36 -0.03 7.72
CA LEU A 130 2.35 -0.36 8.72
C LEU A 130 2.90 -1.77 8.50
N PHE A 131 4.23 -1.86 8.38
CA PHE A 131 4.93 -3.13 8.36
C PHE A 131 5.92 -3.24 9.52
N ARG A 132 6.43 -4.44 9.80
CA ARG A 132 7.25 -4.79 10.99
C ARG A 132 6.55 -4.46 12.31
N VAL A 133 5.30 -4.91 12.44
CA VAL A 133 4.40 -4.60 13.57
C VAL A 133 4.75 -5.41 14.84
N HIS A 134 5.32 -6.61 14.69
CA HIS A 134 5.60 -7.50 15.82
C HIS A 134 6.34 -6.82 16.99
N GLY A 135 5.77 -6.91 18.19
CA GLY A 135 6.30 -6.34 19.42
C GLY A 135 6.01 -4.85 19.64
N TYR A 136 5.18 -4.24 18.80
CA TYR A 136 4.80 -2.82 18.88
C TYR A 136 3.31 -2.58 19.14
N GLY A 137 2.48 -3.62 19.31
CA GLY A 137 1.03 -3.48 19.39
C GLY A 137 0.55 -2.53 20.49
N GLN A 138 1.09 -2.63 21.71
CA GLN A 138 0.74 -1.69 22.80
C GLN A 138 1.10 -0.24 22.46
N ARG A 139 2.28 -0.01 21.89
CA ARG A 139 2.72 1.35 21.51
C ARG A 139 1.89 1.93 20.38
N LEU A 140 1.42 1.09 19.46
CA LEU A 140 0.46 1.49 18.43
C LEU A 140 -0.90 1.80 19.04
N ALA A 141 -1.39 0.99 19.99
CA ALA A 141 -2.65 1.21 20.66
C ALA A 141 -2.70 2.54 21.43
N GLU A 142 -1.57 2.98 21.98
CA GLU A 142 -1.41 4.26 22.69
C GLU A 142 -1.10 5.45 21.75
N CYS A 143 -0.95 5.20 20.44
CA CYS A 143 -0.53 6.22 19.49
C CYS A 143 -1.69 7.12 19.03
N LYS A 144 -1.80 8.31 19.65
CA LYS A 144 -2.80 9.34 19.30
C LYS A 144 -2.80 9.77 17.83
N ALA A 145 -1.67 9.63 17.13
CA ALA A 145 -1.57 10.01 15.72
C ALA A 145 -2.47 9.16 14.80
N LEU A 146 -2.88 7.97 15.24
CA LEU A 146 -3.78 7.09 14.49
C LEU A 146 -5.24 7.57 14.48
N GLN A 147 -5.60 8.54 15.34
CA GLN A 147 -6.99 8.98 15.54
C GLN A 147 -7.68 9.45 14.25
N HIS A 148 -6.92 9.98 13.29
CA HIS A 148 -7.45 10.55 12.05
C HIS A 148 -7.18 9.68 10.83
N VAL A 149 -6.70 8.45 11.00
CA VAL A 149 -6.39 7.54 9.90
C VAL A 149 -7.64 6.72 9.56
N PRO A 150 -8.32 6.97 8.42
CA PRO A 150 -9.53 6.23 8.06
C PRO A 150 -9.24 4.83 7.52
N GLU A 151 -8.05 4.59 6.97
CA GLU A 151 -7.68 3.27 6.45
C GLU A 151 -6.32 2.83 6.99
N LEU A 152 -6.30 1.66 7.64
CA LEU A 152 -5.09 1.06 8.19
C LEU A 152 -4.86 -0.29 7.54
N GLU A 153 -3.65 -0.49 7.04
CA GLU A 153 -3.17 -1.79 6.57
C GLU A 153 -2.04 -2.28 7.47
N LEU A 154 -2.22 -3.46 8.05
CA LEU A 154 -1.20 -4.16 8.81
C LEU A 154 -0.51 -5.17 7.89
N ALA A 155 0.41 -4.66 7.08
CA ALA A 155 1.21 -5.42 6.10
C ALA A 155 2.36 -6.19 6.77
N CYS A 156 2.04 -7.01 7.78
CA CYS A 156 3.05 -7.74 8.53
C CYS A 156 2.52 -8.98 9.24
N TRP A 157 3.44 -9.67 9.91
CA TRP A 157 3.16 -10.61 10.98
C TRP A 157 3.34 -9.90 12.33
N TYR A 158 2.47 -10.20 13.29
CA TYR A 158 2.42 -9.62 14.63
C TYR A 158 1.79 -10.65 15.57
N SER A 159 2.00 -10.55 16.89
CA SER A 159 1.51 -11.56 17.85
C SER A 159 0.02 -11.42 18.18
N ASP A 160 -0.54 -12.44 18.84
CA ASP A 160 -1.91 -12.34 19.36
C ASP A 160 -1.98 -11.19 20.39
N GLU A 161 -0.93 -10.99 21.20
CA GLU A 161 -0.86 -9.86 22.14
C GLU A 161 -0.83 -8.51 21.40
N ASP A 162 -0.09 -8.41 20.29
CA ASP A 162 -0.09 -7.20 19.47
C ASP A 162 -1.48 -6.92 18.88
N ALA A 163 -2.15 -7.96 18.38
CA ALA A 163 -3.49 -7.88 17.83
C ALA A 163 -4.51 -7.43 18.89
N GLU A 164 -4.46 -8.02 20.09
CA GLU A 164 -5.33 -7.66 21.21
C GLU A 164 -5.14 -6.20 21.65
N ALA A 165 -3.89 -5.74 21.72
CA ALA A 165 -3.59 -4.35 22.02
C ALA A 165 -4.17 -3.41 20.96
N ILE A 166 -3.95 -3.70 19.67
CA ILE A 166 -4.47 -2.86 18.57
C ILE A 166 -6.01 -2.87 18.56
N ALA A 167 -6.64 -4.03 18.77
CA ALA A 167 -8.09 -4.21 18.82
C ALA A 167 -8.77 -3.44 19.96
N THR A 168 -8.01 -3.02 20.98
CA THR A 168 -8.51 -2.24 22.12
C THR A 168 -8.07 -0.77 22.08
N SER A 169 -7.42 -0.34 21.00
CA SER A 169 -6.91 1.02 20.83
C SER A 169 -8.04 2.08 20.82
N PRO A 170 -8.05 3.05 21.75
CA PRO A 170 -9.00 4.16 21.71
C PRO A 170 -8.68 5.17 20.61
N HIS A 171 -7.53 5.04 19.94
CA HIS A 171 -7.02 5.97 18.93
C HIS A 171 -7.29 5.50 17.50
N LEU A 172 -8.19 4.52 17.30
CA LEU A 172 -8.64 4.06 15.99
C LEU A 172 -10.16 4.28 15.81
N SER A 173 -10.74 5.26 16.49
CA SER A 173 -12.19 5.51 16.49
C SER A 173 -12.74 5.99 15.13
N GLN A 174 -11.89 6.57 14.27
CA GLN A 174 -12.23 6.98 12.91
C GLN A 174 -11.88 5.93 11.85
N LEU A 175 -11.40 4.75 12.24
CA LEU A 175 -11.01 3.69 11.32
C LEU A 175 -12.25 3.16 10.57
N GLN A 176 -12.21 3.25 9.24
CA GLN A 176 -13.28 2.82 8.33
C GLN A 176 -12.91 1.52 7.61
N VAL A 177 -11.64 1.37 7.23
CA VAL A 177 -11.12 0.16 6.56
C VAL A 177 -9.91 -0.36 7.31
N LEU A 178 -9.94 -1.63 7.69
CA LEU A 178 -8.80 -2.35 8.24
C LEU A 178 -8.41 -3.49 7.30
N GLU A 179 -7.17 -3.51 6.84
CA GLU A 179 -6.64 -4.60 6.03
C GLU A 179 -5.59 -5.39 6.80
N LEU A 180 -5.78 -6.70 6.89
CA LEU A 180 -4.93 -7.63 7.63
C LEU A 180 -4.26 -8.60 6.67
N TRP A 181 -2.93 -8.60 6.66
CA TRP A 181 -2.17 -9.61 5.94
C TRP A 181 -2.18 -10.95 6.68
N LEU A 182 -2.61 -12.00 5.98
CA LEU A 182 -2.50 -13.38 6.40
C LEU A 182 -1.15 -13.93 5.97
N GLY A 183 -0.38 -14.53 6.86
CA GLY A 183 0.88 -15.15 6.45
C GLY A 183 1.47 -15.93 7.59
N ARG A 184 1.73 -17.23 7.36
CA ARG A 184 2.18 -18.15 8.40
C ARG A 184 3.67 -17.94 8.69
N ARG A 185 4.02 -17.47 9.89
CA ARG A 185 5.19 -17.93 10.68
C ARG A 185 4.87 -17.76 12.17
N GLY A 186 4.87 -18.85 12.96
CA GLY A 186 4.69 -18.82 14.43
C GLY A 186 3.36 -19.36 14.96
N ALA A 187 3.08 -19.10 16.26
CA ALA A 187 1.94 -19.62 17.02
C ALA A 187 0.58 -18.96 16.71
N LEU A 188 0.57 -17.89 15.91
CA LEU A 188 -0.67 -17.22 15.51
C LEU A 188 -1.54 -18.10 14.63
N HIS A 189 -2.76 -18.29 15.09
CA HIS A 189 -3.80 -18.90 14.29
C HIS A 189 -4.55 -17.78 13.57
N ASN A 190 -4.52 -17.76 12.24
CA ASN A 190 -5.25 -16.76 11.43
C ASN A 190 -6.73 -16.64 11.83
N SER A 191 -7.35 -17.72 12.33
CA SER A 191 -8.70 -17.68 12.89
C SER A 191 -8.79 -16.90 14.20
N GLN A 192 -7.80 -17.02 15.08
CA GLN A 192 -7.73 -16.26 16.33
C GLN A 192 -7.53 -14.78 16.03
N LEU A 193 -6.62 -14.44 15.13
CA LEU A 193 -6.46 -13.07 14.62
C LEU A 193 -7.79 -12.49 14.12
N CYS A 194 -8.51 -13.23 13.27
CA CYS A 194 -9.81 -12.81 12.76
C CYS A 194 -10.86 -12.64 13.87
N ARG A 195 -10.81 -13.45 14.95
CA ARG A 195 -11.70 -13.27 16.11
C ARG A 195 -11.35 -12.01 16.89
N ILE A 196 -10.06 -11.80 17.20
CA ILE A 196 -9.59 -10.64 17.96
C ILE A 196 -10.00 -9.35 17.24
N MET A 197 -9.63 -9.24 15.96
CA MET A 197 -9.91 -8.03 15.17
C MET A 197 -11.42 -7.88 14.88
N GLY A 198 -12.12 -9.00 14.62
CA GLY A 198 -13.57 -8.97 14.39
C GLY A 198 -14.38 -8.60 15.63
N ALA A 199 -13.93 -8.96 16.83
CA ALA A 199 -14.61 -8.68 18.10
C ALA A 199 -14.30 -7.28 18.67
N SER A 200 -13.52 -6.44 17.98
CA SER A 200 -13.19 -5.10 18.47
C SER A 200 -14.43 -4.21 18.54
N GLU A 201 -14.67 -3.63 19.70
CA GLU A 201 -15.67 -2.57 19.92
C GLU A 201 -15.06 -1.16 19.79
N ALA A 202 -13.74 -1.06 19.58
CA ALA A 202 -13.02 0.21 19.57
C ALA A 202 -13.15 0.97 18.24
N TRP A 203 -13.69 0.34 17.19
CA TRP A 203 -13.77 0.89 15.83
C TRP A 203 -15.22 1.05 15.36
N PRO A 204 -15.98 2.01 15.93
CA PRO A 204 -17.40 2.17 15.64
C PRO A 204 -17.70 2.53 14.19
N GLN A 205 -16.73 3.09 13.46
CA GLN A 205 -16.86 3.50 12.06
C GLN A 205 -16.40 2.42 11.06
N LEU A 206 -15.94 1.26 11.53
CA LEU A 206 -15.38 0.23 10.66
C LEU A 206 -16.47 -0.31 9.72
N ARG A 207 -16.32 -0.09 8.42
CA ARG A 207 -17.22 -0.62 7.40
C ARG A 207 -16.65 -1.82 6.65
N GLU A 208 -15.33 -1.97 6.61
CA GLU A 208 -14.66 -3.07 5.92
C GLU A 208 -13.46 -3.60 6.72
N LEU A 209 -13.43 -4.92 6.93
CA LEU A 209 -12.28 -5.66 7.44
C LEU A 209 -11.77 -6.60 6.34
N THR A 210 -10.75 -6.16 5.61
CA THR A 210 -10.14 -6.98 4.56
C THR A 210 -9.18 -7.98 5.18
N VAL A 211 -9.44 -9.25 4.89
CA VAL A 211 -8.53 -10.34 5.19
C VAL A 211 -7.78 -10.70 3.90
N LEU A 212 -6.54 -10.20 3.78
CA LEU A 212 -5.70 -10.34 2.60
C LEU A 212 -4.83 -11.60 2.71
N ASN A 213 -4.83 -12.46 1.69
CA ASN A 213 -3.84 -13.54 1.59
C ASN A 213 -2.85 -13.25 0.45
N PRO A 214 -1.68 -12.65 0.73
CA PRO A 214 -0.67 -12.34 -0.28
C PRO A 214 -0.13 -13.59 -0.98
N ASP A 215 -0.06 -14.74 -0.28
CA ASP A 215 0.45 -15.99 -0.86
C ASP A 215 -0.50 -16.62 -1.90
N GLY A 216 -1.77 -16.18 -1.99
CA GLY A 216 -2.77 -16.74 -2.91
C GLY A 216 -3.18 -18.20 -2.65
N LEU A 217 -2.57 -18.91 -1.70
CA LEU A 217 -2.80 -20.32 -1.43
C LEU A 217 -4.15 -20.60 -0.71
N ASN A 218 -4.91 -21.57 -1.23
CA ASN A 218 -6.13 -22.16 -0.62
C ASN A 218 -7.27 -21.16 -0.32
N GLU A 219 -7.81 -20.55 -1.37
CA GLU A 219 -8.92 -19.59 -1.33
C GLU A 219 -10.11 -20.04 -0.46
N LYS A 220 -10.55 -21.30 -0.58
CA LYS A 220 -11.69 -21.83 0.18
C LYS A 220 -11.47 -21.73 1.69
N SER A 221 -10.27 -22.06 2.17
CA SER A 221 -9.92 -21.93 3.59
C SER A 221 -9.86 -20.47 4.01
N ARG A 222 -9.34 -19.59 3.15
CA ARG A 222 -9.19 -18.17 3.45
C ARG A 222 -10.52 -17.41 3.50
N ARG A 223 -11.46 -17.73 2.60
CA ARG A 223 -12.84 -17.21 2.66
C ARG A 223 -13.55 -17.58 3.97
N ARG A 224 -13.19 -18.69 4.62
CA ARG A 224 -13.73 -19.04 5.96
C ARG A 224 -13.23 -18.12 7.06
N LEU A 225 -12.06 -17.50 6.91
CA LEU A 225 -11.51 -16.58 7.91
C LEU A 225 -12.31 -15.27 7.98
N ALA A 226 -12.74 -14.73 6.83
CA ALA A 226 -13.68 -13.62 6.80
C ALA A 226 -14.99 -13.96 7.53
N LYS A 227 -15.50 -15.20 7.39
CA LYS A 227 -16.68 -15.66 8.16
C LYS A 227 -16.42 -15.69 9.66
N VAL A 228 -15.23 -16.09 10.10
CA VAL A 228 -14.85 -16.07 11.53
C VAL A 228 -14.86 -14.66 12.07
N ALA A 229 -14.31 -13.70 11.32
CA ALA A 229 -14.35 -12.28 11.70
C ALA A 229 -15.79 -11.74 11.75
N ASN A 230 -16.64 -12.06 10.77
CA ASN A 230 -18.06 -11.67 10.76
C ASN A 230 -18.84 -12.24 11.94
N GLN A 231 -18.57 -13.50 12.32
CA GLN A 231 -19.17 -14.11 13.51
C GLN A 231 -18.76 -13.40 14.80
N ALA A 232 -17.48 -13.02 14.91
CA ALA A 232 -16.97 -12.27 16.05
C ALA A 232 -17.56 -10.85 16.10
N ALA A 233 -17.74 -10.21 14.95
CA ALA A 233 -18.32 -8.86 14.83
C ALA A 233 -19.84 -8.82 15.02
N GLY A 234 -20.53 -9.97 14.92
CA GLY A 234 -22.00 -10.02 14.92
C GLY A 234 -22.66 -9.39 13.69
N ARG A 235 -21.89 -9.05 12.64
CA ARG A 235 -22.37 -8.42 11.39
C ARG A 235 -21.46 -8.75 10.22
N GLU A 236 -21.94 -8.52 9.00
CA GLU A 236 -21.10 -8.60 7.80
C GLU A 236 -20.23 -7.33 7.69
N VAL A 237 -18.93 -7.49 7.94
CA VAL A 237 -17.93 -6.41 7.85
C VAL A 237 -16.65 -6.90 7.17
N ALA A 238 -16.32 -8.18 7.33
CA ALA A 238 -15.11 -8.79 6.83
C ALA A 238 -15.30 -9.40 5.45
N VAL A 239 -14.37 -9.07 4.57
CA VAL A 239 -14.27 -9.59 3.21
C VAL A 239 -12.92 -10.28 3.03
N TYR A 240 -12.92 -11.33 2.21
CA TYR A 240 -11.67 -11.94 1.79
C TYR A 240 -11.23 -11.31 0.48
N ARG A 241 -10.00 -10.78 0.46
CA ARG A 241 -9.33 -10.40 -0.78
C ARG A 241 -8.15 -11.35 -1.03
N ARG A 242 -8.12 -11.90 -2.23
CA ARG A 242 -6.92 -12.57 -2.72
C ARG A 242 -5.90 -11.48 -3.00
N GLY A 243 -4.73 -11.54 -2.36
CA GLY A 243 -3.62 -10.69 -2.74
C GLY A 243 -3.16 -11.10 -4.13
N TYR A 244 -2.93 -10.11 -5.00
CA TYR A 244 -2.55 -10.34 -6.39
C TYR A 244 -3.54 -11.28 -7.11
N PRO A 245 -4.83 -10.92 -7.19
CA PRO A 245 -5.87 -11.78 -7.78
C PRO A 245 -5.56 -12.07 -9.25
N GLU A 246 -4.99 -11.08 -9.95
CA GLU A 246 -4.16 -11.28 -11.12
C GLU A 246 -2.79 -11.82 -10.65
N LEU A 247 -2.63 -13.15 -10.63
CA LEU A 247 -1.41 -13.64 -11.25
C LEU A 247 -1.56 -13.24 -12.72
N PHE A 248 -1.14 -12.03 -13.04
CA PHE A 248 -1.13 -11.50 -14.39
C PHE A 248 -0.66 -12.60 -15.35
N PRO A 249 -1.40 -12.94 -16.42
CA PRO A 249 -0.73 -13.22 -17.67
C PRO A 249 -0.13 -11.88 -18.14
N PHE A 250 1.00 -11.51 -17.53
CA PHE A 250 1.86 -10.36 -17.84
C PHE A 250 1.17 -8.98 -18.00
N ALA A 251 1.35 -8.08 -17.03
CA ALA A 251 1.43 -6.63 -17.29
C ALA A 251 2.90 -6.22 -17.22
N ALA A 252 3.29 -5.29 -18.10
CA ALA A 252 4.67 -4.98 -18.47
C ALA A 252 5.49 -4.24 -17.40
N ASP A 253 4.95 -3.98 -16.21
CA ASP A 253 5.55 -3.06 -15.25
C ASP A 253 5.96 -3.75 -13.93
N PHE A 254 6.46 -4.98 -14.01
CA PHE A 254 7.04 -5.69 -12.86
C PHE A 254 8.53 -5.40 -12.72
N TRP A 255 8.86 -4.68 -11.67
CA TRP A 255 10.22 -4.36 -11.29
C TRP A 255 10.87 -5.54 -10.54
N TYR A 256 11.82 -6.19 -11.23
CA TYR A 256 12.95 -6.97 -10.71
C TYR A 256 12.90 -8.50 -10.63
N THR A 257 11.80 -9.20 -10.96
CA THR A 257 11.86 -10.65 -11.22
C THR A 257 10.85 -11.12 -12.28
N PHE A 258 11.34 -11.76 -13.35
CA PHE A 258 10.58 -12.31 -14.48
C PHE A 258 10.46 -13.85 -14.36
N PRO A 259 9.38 -14.38 -13.79
CA PRO A 259 9.12 -15.82 -13.84
C PRO A 259 8.74 -16.25 -15.27
N GLY A 260 9.16 -17.43 -15.70
CA GLY A 260 8.88 -17.93 -17.04
C GLY A 260 9.35 -19.36 -17.27
N TYR A 261 9.44 -19.73 -18.55
CA TYR A 261 9.98 -21.00 -19.00
C TYR A 261 11.10 -20.76 -20.00
N LEU A 262 12.16 -21.57 -19.92
CA LEU A 262 13.19 -21.61 -20.96
C LEU A 262 12.65 -22.32 -22.21
N PRO A 263 13.32 -22.16 -23.38
CA PRO A 263 12.95 -22.88 -24.60
C PRO A 263 12.88 -24.41 -24.45
N ASP A 264 13.59 -24.96 -23.46
CA ASP A 264 13.58 -26.39 -23.11
C ASP A 264 12.43 -26.81 -22.16
N GLY A 265 11.56 -25.87 -21.78
CA GLY A 265 10.40 -26.09 -20.92
C GLY A 265 10.70 -26.14 -19.42
N ARG A 266 11.91 -25.82 -18.96
CA ARG A 266 12.20 -25.67 -17.52
C ARG A 266 11.65 -24.36 -16.99
N MET A 267 11.12 -24.40 -15.76
CA MET A 267 10.71 -23.19 -15.04
C MET A 267 11.93 -22.35 -14.70
N ALA A 268 11.83 -21.04 -14.87
CA ALA A 268 12.90 -20.10 -14.62
C ALA A 268 12.35 -18.83 -13.96
N MET A 269 13.23 -18.09 -13.32
CA MET A 269 13.00 -16.73 -12.83
C MET A 269 14.23 -15.91 -13.20
N ALA A 270 14.08 -14.90 -14.05
CA ALA A 270 15.13 -13.92 -14.32
C ALA A 270 15.00 -12.74 -13.35
N ALA A 271 16.10 -12.13 -12.94
CA ALA A 271 16.14 -10.94 -12.11
C ALA A 271 17.25 -10.03 -12.64
N GLU A 272 17.09 -8.72 -12.58
CA GLU A 272 18.19 -7.83 -12.95
C GLU A 272 19.34 -7.92 -11.95
N ASP A 273 20.56 -7.99 -12.50
CA ASP A 273 21.82 -7.93 -11.79
C ASP A 273 22.55 -6.64 -12.21
N HIS A 274 22.58 -5.68 -11.28
CA HIS A 274 23.27 -4.40 -11.44
C HIS A 274 24.73 -4.44 -10.96
N SER A 275 25.29 -5.62 -10.68
CA SER A 275 26.72 -5.76 -10.38
C SER A 275 27.62 -5.62 -11.64
N THR A 276 27.01 -5.57 -12.84
CA THR A 276 27.68 -5.36 -14.13
C THR A 276 27.21 -4.07 -14.82
N ASP A 277 28.03 -3.53 -15.74
CA ASP A 277 27.71 -2.38 -16.59
C ASP A 277 27.95 -2.74 -18.08
N PRO A 278 26.91 -2.80 -18.93
CA PRO A 278 25.50 -2.59 -18.60
C PRO A 278 24.94 -3.70 -17.66
N PRO A 279 23.80 -3.46 -16.99
CA PRO A 279 23.13 -4.46 -16.17
C PRO A 279 22.84 -5.75 -16.95
N SER A 280 22.85 -6.88 -16.26
CA SER A 280 22.53 -8.19 -16.84
C SER A 280 21.29 -8.80 -16.18
N LEU A 281 20.75 -9.88 -16.75
CA LEU A 281 19.69 -10.68 -16.13
C LEU A 281 20.29 -11.96 -15.54
N CYS A 282 20.20 -12.11 -14.23
CA CYS A 282 20.46 -13.36 -13.53
C CYS A 282 19.24 -14.28 -13.60
N VAL A 283 19.38 -15.46 -14.19
CA VAL A 283 18.30 -16.41 -14.38
C VAL A 283 18.51 -17.66 -13.52
N ILE A 284 17.53 -17.95 -12.67
CA ILE A 284 17.50 -19.07 -11.74
C ILE A 284 16.50 -20.11 -12.24
N THR A 285 16.88 -21.38 -12.35
CA THR A 285 15.96 -22.43 -12.82
C THR A 285 15.41 -23.34 -11.73
N PHE A 286 14.25 -23.92 -12.01
CA PHE A 286 13.50 -24.80 -11.13
C PHE A 286 13.11 -26.09 -11.86
N ASN A 287 13.11 -27.22 -11.15
CA ASN A 287 12.62 -28.48 -11.70
C ASN A 287 11.08 -28.51 -11.78
N LYS A 288 10.50 -29.51 -12.42
CA LYS A 288 9.03 -29.65 -12.58
C LYS A 288 8.21 -29.65 -11.28
N ARG A 289 8.85 -29.83 -10.12
CA ARG A 289 8.22 -29.76 -8.78
C ARG A 289 8.39 -28.39 -8.11
N GLY A 290 8.95 -27.41 -8.81
CA GLY A 290 9.20 -26.06 -8.28
C GLY A 290 10.41 -25.98 -7.35
N VAL A 291 11.28 -26.98 -7.31
CA VAL A 291 12.51 -26.94 -6.49
C VAL A 291 13.63 -26.31 -7.30
N GLN A 292 14.27 -25.28 -6.75
CA GLN A 292 15.39 -24.59 -7.37
C GLN A 292 16.51 -25.59 -7.69
N THR A 293 16.97 -25.54 -8.93
CA THR A 293 18.13 -26.30 -9.42
C THR A 293 19.41 -25.52 -9.15
N LYS A 294 20.58 -26.14 -9.35
CA LYS A 294 21.86 -25.45 -9.17
C LYS A 294 22.26 -24.57 -10.36
N ASP A 295 21.45 -24.56 -11.43
CA ASP A 295 21.79 -23.82 -12.64
C ASP A 295 21.35 -22.36 -12.48
N THR A 296 22.32 -21.45 -12.62
CA THR A 296 22.14 -20.01 -12.70
C THR A 296 22.92 -19.49 -13.91
N PHE A 297 22.33 -18.62 -14.73
CA PHE A 297 23.01 -18.03 -15.89
C PHE A 297 22.73 -16.53 -16.01
N TYR A 298 23.67 -15.81 -16.62
CA TYR A 298 23.59 -14.36 -16.79
C TYR A 298 23.41 -14.03 -18.26
N VAL A 299 22.45 -13.15 -18.57
CA VAL A 299 22.16 -12.67 -19.93
C VAL A 299 22.41 -11.18 -19.97
N SER A 300 23.36 -10.72 -20.78
CA SER A 300 23.58 -9.30 -20.99
C SER A 300 22.34 -8.68 -21.64
N LEU A 301 21.88 -7.54 -21.11
CA LEU A 301 20.85 -6.75 -21.77
C LEU A 301 21.44 -6.17 -23.07
N PRO A 302 20.68 -6.15 -24.19
CA PRO A 302 21.12 -5.45 -25.39
C PRO A 302 21.25 -3.95 -25.10
N ASP A 303 22.18 -3.29 -25.79
CA ASP A 303 22.42 -1.84 -25.72
C ASP A 303 21.17 -1.01 -26.10
#